data_AF-A0A3B0UT29-F1
#
_entry.id   AF-A0A3B0UT29-F1
#
_cell.length_a   1.000
_cell.length_b   1.000
_cell.length_c   1.000
_cell.angle_alpha   90.00
_cell.angle_beta   90.00
_cell.angle_gamma   90.00
#
_symmetry.space_group_name_H-M   'P 1'
#
loop_
_entity.id
_entity.type
_entity.pdbx_description
1 polymer ?
#
loop_
_entity_poly.entity_id
_entity_poly.type
_entity_poly.pdbx_seq_one_letter_code
_entity_poly.pdbx_strand_id
1 'polypeptide(L)'
;MFEKQPTKQFIKDIHIALKNWYVVHERGTHFLDYLTLVQEQRKQTSISDPASLRFATNKILLAGLKSLQKRNAQAANIIERRFIDEEKIGDLSPQFQVNEDKFKRMQKAAIAALAHTIHEQELKLRKERITLLESHLETKGHTKLFGIEALADTIYHHLSDPKAHEIVMLTGIGGIGKTSLSNHIARKIIRRFYFECVVWISVTNQSETGNYDPARRFQRLTHQLTAKLLPHLPASTRPQQRQDQLRQLLKRTPYLIVVDNLELPSDMSYLLSNLLELTTPGKFLLTSRTQPAGHSGVLNFVLNELELASSLALIRHHAGEIGIHDLVDVDDASLMPIYEAVGGNPFALKLLIGLAQTRSLPDILSDFQTGHSATELLYNKIFWQAWHSLSASAKIILTIMPLAPEAGMSPKQLLTYTALSKEALWPAINELASRSLLEVRGTVWERHYGIHHLTKTFILSQIIK
;
A
#
# COMPACT_ATOMS: atom_id res chain seq x y z
N MET A 1 5.08 12.31 6.27
CA MET A 1 4.95 13.69 5.75
C MET A 1 6.36 14.19 5.53
N PHE A 2 6.74 14.59 4.32
CA PHE A 2 8.11 15.08 4.08
C PHE A 2 8.27 16.48 4.69
N GLU A 3 9.43 16.75 5.29
CA GLU A 3 9.76 18.06 5.86
C GLU A 3 9.72 19.15 4.78
N LYS A 4 9.03 20.26 5.05
CA LYS A 4 8.88 21.36 4.08
C LYS A 4 10.18 22.12 3.82
N GLN A 5 11.13 22.10 4.76
CA GLN A 5 12.42 22.78 4.64
C GLN A 5 13.58 21.76 4.68
N PRO A 6 14.69 22.05 3.97
CA PRO A 6 15.88 21.22 4.05
C PRO A 6 16.51 21.30 5.45
N THR A 7 17.02 20.17 5.94
CA THR A 7 17.77 20.13 7.20
C THR A 7 19.11 20.84 7.08
N LYS A 8 19.71 21.24 8.21
CA LYS A 8 21.08 21.78 8.23
C LYS A 8 22.10 20.80 7.64
N GLN A 9 21.87 19.49 7.81
CA GLN A 9 22.74 18.47 7.22
C GLN A 9 22.62 18.45 5.69
N PHE A 10 21.39 18.52 5.16
CA PHE A 10 21.17 18.58 3.71
C PHE A 10 21.92 19.75 3.06
N ILE A 11 21.87 20.95 3.65
CA ILE A 11 22.60 22.13 3.16
C ILE A 11 24.12 21.88 3.16
N LYS A 12 24.64 21.19 4.18
CA LYS A 12 26.07 20.82 4.23
C LYS A 12 26.41 19.82 3.13
N ASP A 13 25.56 18.84 2.86
CA ASP A 13 25.79 17.84 1.82
C ASP A 13 25.85 18.49 0.43
N ILE A 14 24.94 19.44 0.15
CA ILE A 14 25.00 20.26 -1.09
C ILE A 14 26.33 21.00 -1.19
N HIS A 15 26.78 21.64 -0.11
CA HIS A 15 28.06 22.36 -0.09
C HIS A 15 29.25 21.42 -0.34
N ILE A 16 29.25 20.25 0.27
CA ILE A 16 30.30 19.23 0.07
C ILE A 16 30.30 18.76 -1.38
N ALA A 17 29.12 18.49 -1.95
CA ALA A 17 29.00 18.05 -3.34
C ALA A 17 29.49 19.12 -4.35
N LEU A 18 29.26 20.41 -4.06
CA LEU A 18 29.78 21.55 -4.83
C LEU A 18 31.30 21.67 -4.71
N LYS A 19 31.86 21.58 -3.50
CA LYS A 19 33.32 21.63 -3.29
C LYS A 19 34.07 20.53 -4.03
N ASN A 20 33.43 19.38 -4.19
CA ASN A 20 34.03 18.23 -4.87
C ASN A 20 33.70 18.20 -6.37
N TRP A 21 33.53 19.39 -6.96
CA TRP A 21 33.46 19.74 -8.38
C TRP A 21 33.75 18.59 -9.37
N TYR A 22 35.06 18.40 -9.45
CA TYR A 22 35.79 17.60 -10.40
C TYR A 22 36.35 16.32 -9.77
N VAL A 23 36.04 16.06 -8.50
CA VAL A 23 36.52 14.88 -7.77
C VAL A 23 35.60 13.71 -8.07
N VAL A 24 36.16 12.64 -8.64
CA VAL A 24 35.44 11.38 -8.82
C VAL A 24 35.19 10.76 -7.44
N HIS A 25 34.01 10.18 -7.22
CA HIS A 25 33.69 9.53 -5.95
C HIS A 25 34.74 8.47 -5.59
N GLU A 26 35.50 8.71 -4.52
CA GLU A 26 36.28 7.67 -3.85
C GLU A 26 35.37 6.78 -3.00
N ARG A 27 35.76 5.53 -2.75
CA ARG A 27 34.97 4.58 -1.94
C ARG A 27 34.65 5.19 -0.58
N GLY A 28 33.35 5.35 -0.28
CA GLY A 28 32.84 5.89 1.00
C GLY A 28 32.39 7.35 0.97
N THR A 29 32.56 8.07 -0.15
CA THR A 29 32.04 9.44 -0.31
C THR A 29 30.63 9.43 -0.91
N HIS A 30 29.65 9.96 -0.16
CA HIS A 30 28.23 9.97 -0.52
C HIS A 30 27.76 11.40 -0.86
N PHE A 31 28.14 11.92 -2.04
CA PHE A 31 27.68 13.21 -2.56
C PHE A 31 26.23 13.14 -3.05
N LEU A 32 25.27 13.07 -2.14
CA LEU A 32 23.82 13.13 -2.44
C LEU A 32 23.24 11.88 -3.15
N ASP A 33 23.93 10.75 -3.11
CA ASP A 33 23.48 9.48 -3.71
C ASP A 33 22.20 8.91 -3.08
N TYR A 34 21.85 9.36 -1.87
CA TYR A 34 20.59 9.06 -1.20
C TYR A 34 19.38 9.79 -1.82
N LEU A 35 19.60 10.78 -2.69
CA LEU A 35 18.50 11.49 -3.36
C LEU A 35 17.89 10.64 -4.47
N THR A 36 16.56 10.61 -4.52
CA THR A 36 15.79 9.95 -5.57
C THR A 36 16.13 10.55 -6.95
N LEU A 37 16.31 11.87 -7.01
CA LEU A 37 16.76 12.59 -8.21
C LEU A 37 18.06 12.02 -8.78
N VAL A 38 19.06 11.78 -7.93
CA VAL A 38 20.37 11.25 -8.35
C VAL A 38 20.26 9.79 -8.76
N GLN A 39 19.49 9.00 -8.00
CA GLN A 39 19.27 7.58 -8.27
C GLN A 39 18.56 7.34 -9.62
N GLU A 40 17.53 8.12 -9.94
CA GLU A 40 16.84 8.02 -11.24
C GLU A 40 17.73 8.46 -12.40
N GLN A 41 18.53 9.51 -12.20
CA GLN A 41 19.45 9.96 -13.23
C GLN A 41 20.52 8.91 -13.54
N ARG A 42 21.00 8.18 -12.53
CA ARG A 42 21.99 7.10 -12.69
C ARG A 42 21.42 5.88 -13.42
N LYS A 43 20.14 5.56 -13.24
CA LYS A 43 19.49 4.44 -13.94
C LYS A 43 19.42 4.64 -15.45
N GLN A 44 19.34 5.90 -15.90
CA GLN A 44 19.29 6.22 -17.33
C GLN A 44 20.62 5.97 -18.05
N THR A 45 21.75 5.99 -17.33
CA THR A 45 23.10 5.90 -17.92
C THR A 45 23.64 4.48 -18.07
N SER A 46 22.92 3.43 -17.62
CA SER A 46 23.26 1.99 -17.72
C SER A 46 24.63 1.53 -17.16
N ILE A 47 25.48 2.45 -16.72
CA ILE A 47 26.84 2.20 -16.22
C ILE A 47 26.86 2.46 -14.71
N SER A 48 27.33 1.48 -13.95
CA SER A 48 27.41 1.51 -12.48
C SER A 48 28.84 1.69 -11.98
N ASP A 49 29.50 2.76 -12.43
CA ASP A 49 30.82 3.17 -11.94
C ASP A 49 30.74 4.47 -11.09
N PRO A 50 31.78 4.80 -10.30
CA PRO A 50 31.81 6.04 -9.51
C PRO A 50 31.72 7.32 -10.34
N ALA A 51 32.16 7.29 -11.60
CA ALA A 51 32.10 8.40 -12.54
C ALA A 51 30.64 8.72 -12.94
N SER A 52 29.83 7.69 -13.21
CA SER A 52 28.39 7.78 -13.49
C SER A 52 27.62 8.40 -12.33
N LEU A 53 27.98 8.06 -11.08
CA LEU A 53 27.38 8.67 -9.90
C LEU A 53 27.71 10.18 -9.79
N ARG A 54 28.98 10.55 -10.04
CA ARG A 54 29.38 11.97 -10.04
C ARG A 54 28.66 12.73 -11.14
N PHE A 55 28.59 12.16 -12.34
CA PHE A 55 27.87 12.75 -13.47
C PHE A 55 26.39 12.99 -13.15
N ALA A 56 25.71 12.01 -12.55
CA ALA A 56 24.33 12.16 -12.10
C ALA A 56 24.18 13.29 -11.07
N THR A 57 25.06 13.34 -10.07
CA THR A 57 25.07 14.39 -9.04
C THR A 57 25.24 15.78 -9.65
N ASN A 58 26.23 15.96 -10.54
CA ASN A 58 26.48 17.24 -11.21
C ASN A 58 25.28 17.66 -12.06
N LYS A 59 24.65 16.72 -12.77
CA LYS A 59 23.47 17.02 -13.57
C LYS A 59 22.31 17.52 -12.70
N ILE A 60 22.11 16.95 -11.51
CA ILE A 60 21.11 17.44 -10.54
C ILE A 60 21.48 18.82 -10.00
N LEU A 61 22.74 19.06 -9.63
CA LEU A 61 23.19 20.37 -9.17
C LEU A 61 23.00 21.46 -10.26
N LEU A 62 23.33 21.16 -11.52
CA LEU A 62 23.09 22.05 -12.66
C LEU A 62 21.60 22.33 -12.88
N ALA A 63 20.75 21.30 -12.82
CA ALA A 63 19.31 21.48 -12.96
C ALA A 63 18.71 22.33 -11.81
N GLY A 64 19.22 22.13 -10.59
CA GLY A 64 18.93 22.95 -9.42
C GLY A 64 19.36 24.40 -9.63
N LEU A 65 20.59 24.63 -10.10
CA LEU A 65 21.12 25.97 -10.40
C LEU A 65 20.31 26.71 -11.46
N LYS A 66 19.98 26.04 -12.58
CA LYS A 66 19.09 26.62 -13.61
C LYS A 66 17.73 27.02 -13.05
N SER A 67 17.20 26.26 -12.09
CA SER A 67 15.94 26.58 -11.44
C SER A 67 16.07 27.72 -10.43
N LEU A 68 17.19 27.76 -9.68
CA LEU A 68 17.52 28.85 -8.76
C LEU A 68 17.73 30.16 -9.51
N GLN A 69 18.42 30.14 -10.66
CA GLN A 69 18.71 31.33 -11.47
C GLN A 69 17.45 32.10 -11.86
N LYS A 70 16.35 31.38 -12.14
CA LYS A 70 15.03 31.99 -12.44
C LYS A 70 14.43 32.75 -11.25
N ARG A 71 14.79 32.39 -10.02
CA ARG A 71 14.25 32.99 -8.77
C ARG A 71 15.24 33.97 -8.12
N ASN A 72 16.53 33.70 -8.24
CA ASN A 72 17.63 34.46 -7.66
C ASN A 72 18.90 34.29 -8.51
N ALA A 73 19.02 35.10 -9.56
CA ALA A 73 20.15 35.06 -10.49
C ALA A 73 21.49 35.33 -9.80
N GLN A 74 21.52 36.22 -8.80
CA GLN A 74 22.73 36.56 -8.06
C GLN A 74 23.25 35.36 -7.26
N ALA A 75 22.37 34.62 -6.58
CA ALA A 75 22.75 33.43 -5.82
C ALA A 75 23.28 32.31 -6.74
N ALA A 76 22.64 32.08 -7.89
CA ALA A 76 23.12 31.11 -8.86
C ALA A 76 24.52 31.48 -9.40
N ASN A 77 24.73 32.75 -9.77
CA ASN A 77 26.00 33.28 -10.24
C ASN A 77 27.13 33.09 -9.20
N ILE A 78 26.85 33.38 -7.92
CA ILE A 78 27.83 33.14 -6.83
C ILE A 78 28.26 31.67 -6.77
N ILE A 79 27.35 30.72 -6.95
CA ILE A 79 27.66 29.29 -6.87
C ILE A 79 28.46 28.84 -8.10
N GLU A 80 28.02 29.23 -9.30
CA GLU A 80 28.68 28.89 -10.56
C GLU A 80 30.13 29.35 -10.56
N ARG A 81 30.36 30.64 -10.30
CA ARG A 81 31.73 31.19 -10.31
C ARG A 81 32.61 30.62 -9.21
N ARG A 82 32.05 30.39 -8.02
CA ARG A 82 32.84 29.92 -6.86
C ARG A 82 33.25 28.45 -6.96
N PHE A 83 32.37 27.60 -7.50
CA PHE A 83 32.52 26.15 -7.41
C PHE A 83 32.68 25.44 -8.77
N ILE A 84 32.15 26.02 -9.84
CA ILE A 84 32.29 25.48 -11.20
C ILE A 84 33.47 26.18 -11.89
N ASP A 85 33.57 27.51 -11.85
CA ASP A 85 34.69 28.23 -12.47
C ASP A 85 35.94 28.33 -11.57
N GLU A 86 35.88 27.77 -10.36
CA GLU A 86 36.95 27.71 -9.34
C GLU A 86 37.53 29.08 -8.90
N GLU A 87 36.81 30.19 -9.12
CA GLU A 87 37.27 31.54 -8.72
C GLU A 87 37.35 31.69 -7.20
N LYS A 88 38.38 32.40 -6.71
CA LYS A 88 38.61 32.59 -5.26
C LYS A 88 37.72 33.71 -4.70
N ILE A 89 37.43 33.63 -3.39
CA ILE A 89 36.62 34.64 -2.69
C ILE A 89 37.25 36.04 -2.79
N GLY A 90 38.58 36.13 -2.73
CA GLY A 90 39.30 37.40 -2.86
C GLY A 90 39.07 38.08 -4.21
N ASP A 91 38.96 37.30 -5.29
CA ASP A 91 38.74 37.82 -6.65
C ASP A 91 37.26 38.17 -6.90
N LEU A 92 36.35 37.42 -6.28
CA LEU A 92 34.90 37.61 -6.44
C LEU A 92 34.35 38.75 -5.58
N SER A 93 34.82 38.91 -4.35
CA SER A 93 34.24 39.89 -3.42
C SER A 93 34.20 41.33 -3.97
N PRO A 94 35.26 41.86 -4.63
CA PRO A 94 35.23 43.20 -5.23
C PRO A 94 34.24 43.30 -6.40
N GLN A 95 34.10 42.23 -7.20
CA GLN A 95 33.19 42.21 -8.35
C GLN A 95 31.72 42.26 -7.92
N PHE A 96 31.41 41.77 -6.72
CA PHE A 96 30.10 41.91 -6.10
C PHE A 96 29.97 43.16 -5.21
N GLN A 97 30.96 44.05 -5.21
CA GLN A 97 31.00 45.30 -4.43
C GLN A 97 30.82 45.06 -2.91
N VAL A 98 31.43 43.98 -2.39
CA VAL A 98 31.34 43.60 -0.97
C VAL A 98 32.68 43.17 -0.42
N ASN A 99 32.85 43.21 0.90
CA ASN A 99 34.03 42.61 1.54
C ASN A 99 33.90 41.08 1.61
N GLU A 100 35.01 40.39 1.91
CA GLU A 100 35.03 38.93 1.96
C GLU A 100 34.03 38.33 2.96
N ASP A 101 33.83 38.96 4.12
CA ASP A 101 32.91 38.44 5.14
C ASP A 101 31.45 38.51 4.71
N LYS A 102 31.06 39.61 4.07
CA LYS A 102 29.74 39.76 3.46
C LYS A 102 29.59 38.80 2.28
N PHE A 103 30.62 38.61 1.47
CA PHE A 103 30.61 37.61 0.40
C PHE A 103 30.43 36.19 0.94
N LYS A 104 31.15 35.79 2.00
CA LYS A 104 30.99 34.48 2.67
C LYS A 104 29.56 34.27 3.16
N ARG A 105 28.90 35.30 3.70
CA ARG A 105 27.48 35.24 4.11
C ARG A 105 26.56 35.06 2.89
N MET A 106 26.80 35.79 1.81
CA MET A 106 26.04 35.66 0.56
C MET A 106 26.22 34.27 -0.07
N GLN A 107 27.44 33.74 -0.11
CA GLN A 107 27.73 32.37 -0.55
C GLN A 107 26.96 31.35 0.29
N LYS A 108 26.97 31.49 1.62
CA LYS A 108 26.21 30.60 2.52
C LYS A 108 24.71 30.67 2.25
N ALA A 109 24.16 31.87 2.03
CA ALA A 109 22.76 32.06 1.68
C ALA A 109 22.43 31.46 0.30
N ALA A 110 23.34 31.60 -0.68
CA ALA A 110 23.19 31.02 -2.01
C ALA A 110 23.14 29.50 -1.96
N ILE A 111 24.07 28.86 -1.23
CA ILE A 111 24.08 27.40 -1.02
C ILE A 111 22.76 26.95 -0.37
N ALA A 112 22.27 27.68 0.64
CA ALA A 112 20.99 27.36 1.28
C ALA A 112 19.80 27.49 0.30
N ALA A 113 19.82 28.49 -0.59
CA ALA A 113 18.79 28.66 -1.60
C ALA A 113 18.83 27.55 -2.68
N LEU A 114 20.01 27.10 -3.09
CA LEU A 114 20.16 25.94 -3.97
C LEU A 114 19.66 24.67 -3.29
N ALA A 115 20.03 24.45 -2.03
CA ALA A 115 19.54 23.32 -1.24
C ALA A 115 18.00 23.32 -1.14
N HIS A 116 17.38 24.48 -0.90
CA HIS A 116 15.92 24.57 -0.90
C HIS A 116 15.31 24.21 -2.25
N THR A 117 15.92 24.68 -3.34
CA THR A 117 15.45 24.39 -4.71
C THR A 117 15.53 22.90 -5.03
N ILE A 118 16.65 22.24 -4.72
CA ILE A 118 16.83 20.80 -4.95
C ILE A 118 15.90 19.99 -4.03
N HIS A 119 15.73 20.41 -2.79
CA HIS A 119 14.81 19.76 -1.85
C HIS A 119 13.36 19.79 -2.36
N GLU A 120 12.88 20.94 -2.85
CA GLU A 120 11.54 21.04 -3.46
C GLU A 120 11.37 20.07 -4.64
N GLN A 121 12.38 19.97 -5.51
CA GLN A 121 12.37 19.07 -6.65
C GLN A 121 12.34 17.59 -6.22
N GLU A 122 13.16 17.24 -5.22
CA GLU A 122 13.19 15.90 -4.63
C GLU A 122 11.83 15.54 -4.02
N LEU A 123 11.22 16.45 -3.25
CA LEU A 123 9.91 16.21 -2.66
C LEU A 123 8.81 16.04 -3.71
N LYS A 124 8.87 16.81 -4.79
CA LYS A 124 7.93 16.69 -5.91
C LYS A 124 8.04 15.31 -6.56
N LEU A 125 9.26 14.90 -6.92
CA LEU A 125 9.52 13.61 -7.55
C LEU A 125 9.09 12.44 -6.65
N ARG A 126 9.44 12.49 -5.35
CA ARG A 126 9.03 11.46 -4.38
C ARG A 126 7.52 11.34 -4.26
N LYS A 127 6.78 12.46 -4.29
CA LYS A 127 5.31 12.43 -4.26
C LYS A 127 4.74 11.77 -5.52
N GLU A 128 5.22 12.17 -6.69
CA GLU A 128 4.80 11.59 -7.97
C GLU A 128 5.06 10.08 -8.00
N ARG A 129 6.23 9.65 -7.52
CA ARG A 129 6.59 8.24 -7.43
C ARG A 129 5.75 7.46 -6.42
N ILE A 130 5.46 8.03 -5.25
CA ILE A 130 4.54 7.39 -4.28
C ILE A 130 3.16 7.19 -4.92
N THR A 131 2.62 8.21 -5.59
CA THR A 131 1.30 8.11 -6.25
C THR A 131 1.29 7.01 -7.30
N LEU A 132 2.34 6.92 -8.13
CA LEU A 132 2.48 5.86 -9.13
C LEU A 132 2.53 4.48 -8.49
N LEU A 133 3.35 4.28 -7.46
CA LEU A 133 3.48 2.99 -6.78
C LEU A 133 2.20 2.61 -6.04
N GLU A 134 1.51 3.56 -5.40
CA GLU A 134 0.25 3.32 -4.72
C GLU A 134 -0.89 2.97 -5.70
N SER A 135 -0.82 3.38 -6.97
CA SER A 135 -1.80 2.98 -7.99
C SER A 135 -1.71 1.50 -8.39
N HIS A 136 -0.60 0.82 -8.07
CA HIS A 136 -0.47 -0.62 -8.29
C HIS A 136 -0.97 -1.46 -7.10
N LEU A 137 -1.37 -0.81 -6.00
CA LEU A 137 -1.95 -1.47 -4.83
C LEU A 137 -3.47 -1.56 -4.94
N GLU A 138 -4.04 -2.50 -4.19
CA GLU A 138 -5.48 -2.52 -3.96
C GLU A 138 -5.95 -1.25 -3.21
N THR A 139 -7.19 -0.84 -3.50
CA THR A 139 -7.81 0.32 -2.86
C THR A 139 -7.84 0.14 -1.34
N LYS A 140 -7.52 1.21 -0.61
CA LYS A 140 -7.50 1.19 0.84
C LYS A 140 -8.93 1.05 1.39
N GLY A 141 -9.31 -0.16 1.82
CA GLY A 141 -10.63 -0.46 2.40
C GLY A 141 -10.80 -0.12 3.88
N HIS A 142 -9.82 0.53 4.51
CA HIS A 142 -9.86 0.91 5.93
C HIS A 142 -9.47 2.37 6.14
N THR A 143 -10.09 3.00 7.11
CA THR A 143 -9.78 4.36 7.56
C THR A 143 -8.66 4.33 8.61
N LYS A 144 -8.82 3.50 9.63
CA LYS A 144 -7.90 3.30 10.76
C LYS A 144 -7.70 1.80 11.05
N LEU A 145 -6.54 1.46 11.61
CA LEU A 145 -6.24 0.12 12.15
C LEU A 145 -6.14 0.22 13.68
N PHE A 146 -6.38 -0.90 14.36
CA PHE A 146 -6.43 -0.99 15.82
C PHE A 146 -5.68 -2.23 16.29
N GLY A 147 -4.88 -2.11 17.34
CA GLY A 147 -4.28 -3.27 18.04
C GLY A 147 -3.25 -4.06 17.23
N ILE A 148 -2.76 -3.50 16.13
CA ILE A 148 -1.84 -4.19 15.20
C ILE A 148 -0.51 -3.45 15.02
N GLU A 149 -0.29 -2.35 15.72
CA GLU A 149 0.80 -1.41 15.49
C GLU A 149 2.17 -2.11 15.64
N ALA A 150 2.34 -2.85 16.74
CA ALA A 150 3.58 -3.59 17.01
C ALA A 150 3.85 -4.69 15.97
N LEU A 151 2.81 -5.42 15.56
CA LEU A 151 2.91 -6.44 14.53
C LEU A 151 3.24 -5.83 13.16
N ALA A 152 2.58 -4.73 12.80
CA ALA A 152 2.83 -3.99 11.57
C ALA A 152 4.26 -3.47 11.50
N ASP A 153 4.80 -2.96 12.60
CA ASP A 153 6.18 -2.50 12.71
C ASP A 153 7.16 -3.66 12.56
N THR A 154 6.89 -4.79 13.22
CA THR A 154 7.72 -6.00 13.11
C THR A 154 7.81 -6.49 11.66
N ILE A 155 6.67 -6.64 10.97
CA ILE A 155 6.63 -7.07 9.58
C ILE A 155 7.30 -6.03 8.66
N TYR A 156 7.03 -4.74 8.90
CA TYR A 156 7.65 -3.65 8.16
C TYR A 156 9.19 -3.68 8.24
N HIS A 157 9.75 -3.89 9.44
CA HIS A 157 11.19 -4.02 9.64
C HIS A 157 11.75 -5.25 8.91
N HIS A 158 11.04 -6.37 8.97
CA HIS A 158 11.45 -7.60 8.29
C HIS A 158 11.48 -7.45 6.76
N LEU A 159 10.45 -6.84 6.18
CA LEU A 159 10.39 -6.58 4.74
C LEU A 159 11.42 -5.53 4.30
N SER A 160 11.84 -4.64 5.21
CA SER A 160 12.84 -3.60 4.92
C SER A 160 14.29 -4.10 5.01
N ASP A 161 14.54 -5.23 5.67
CA ASP A 161 15.88 -5.81 5.80
C ASP A 161 16.20 -6.72 4.59
N PRO A 162 17.20 -6.39 3.75
CA PRO A 162 17.56 -7.21 2.59
C PRO A 162 18.06 -8.62 2.95
N LYS A 163 18.49 -8.86 4.20
CA LYS A 163 18.99 -10.17 4.68
C LYS A 163 17.92 -11.03 5.34
N ALA A 164 16.79 -10.45 5.67
CA ALA A 164 15.66 -11.15 6.27
C ALA A 164 14.93 -12.04 5.24
N HIS A 165 14.00 -12.88 5.70
CA HIS A 165 13.29 -13.83 4.83
C HIS A 165 12.66 -13.12 3.62
N GLU A 166 12.71 -13.84 2.52
CA GLU A 166 12.25 -13.41 1.22
C GLU A 166 10.72 -13.52 1.09
N ILE A 167 10.10 -14.44 1.83
CA ILE A 167 8.65 -14.61 1.90
C ILE A 167 8.17 -14.38 3.33
N VAL A 168 7.27 -13.40 3.48
CA VAL A 168 6.50 -13.17 4.69
C VAL A 168 5.06 -13.58 4.44
N MET A 169 4.47 -14.35 5.35
CA MET A 169 3.11 -14.84 5.25
C MET A 169 2.28 -14.37 6.43
N LEU A 170 1.08 -13.87 6.16
CA LEU A 170 0.08 -13.50 7.16
C LEU A 170 -1.04 -14.52 7.15
N THR A 171 -1.26 -15.17 8.29
CA THR A 171 -2.28 -16.22 8.45
C THR A 171 -3.29 -15.82 9.51
N GLY A 172 -4.50 -16.38 9.44
CA GLY A 172 -5.55 -16.10 10.40
C GLY A 172 -6.94 -16.26 9.80
N ILE A 173 -7.95 -16.28 10.65
CA ILE A 173 -9.34 -16.54 10.25
C ILE A 173 -9.90 -15.49 9.27
N GLY A 174 -11.04 -15.79 8.65
CA GLY A 174 -11.74 -14.85 7.77
C GLY A 174 -12.13 -13.56 8.52
N GLY A 175 -12.03 -12.41 7.85
CA GLY A 175 -12.40 -11.11 8.44
C GLY A 175 -11.41 -10.52 9.45
N ILE A 176 -10.32 -11.23 9.79
CA ILE A 176 -9.36 -10.80 10.83
C ILE A 176 -8.50 -9.56 10.45
N GLY A 177 -8.53 -9.13 9.19
CA GLY A 177 -7.82 -7.92 8.75
C GLY A 177 -6.48 -8.12 8.03
N LYS A 178 -6.13 -9.35 7.60
CA LYS A 178 -4.89 -9.65 6.84
C LYS A 178 -4.67 -8.70 5.65
N THR A 179 -5.66 -8.59 4.75
CA THR A 179 -5.64 -7.68 3.59
C THR A 179 -5.40 -6.23 4.02
N SER A 180 -6.07 -5.78 5.09
CA SER A 180 -5.92 -4.41 5.61
C SER A 180 -4.52 -4.14 6.16
N LEU A 181 -3.94 -5.10 6.90
CA LEU A 181 -2.58 -5.02 7.42
C LEU A 181 -1.54 -5.02 6.29
N SER A 182 -1.66 -5.93 5.32
CA SER A 182 -0.79 -5.98 4.14
C SER A 182 -0.82 -4.68 3.34
N ASN A 183 -2.01 -4.10 3.13
CA ASN A 183 -2.18 -2.83 2.41
C ASN A 183 -1.50 -1.68 3.16
N HIS A 184 -1.67 -1.63 4.48
CA HIS A 184 -1.01 -0.64 5.33
C HIS A 184 0.52 -0.74 5.25
N ILE A 185 1.06 -1.95 5.38
CA ILE A 185 2.51 -2.20 5.32
C ILE A 185 3.07 -1.85 3.95
N ALA A 186 2.41 -2.27 2.86
CA ALA A 186 2.83 -1.96 1.49
C ALA A 186 2.93 -0.43 1.26
N ARG A 187 1.91 0.33 1.69
CA ARG A 187 1.91 1.80 1.61
C ARG A 187 3.01 2.43 2.47
N LYS A 188 3.33 1.86 3.63
CA LYS A 188 4.42 2.32 4.48
C LYS A 188 5.79 2.07 3.83
N ILE A 189 5.97 0.90 3.20
CA ILE A 189 7.20 0.50 2.50
C ILE A 189 7.48 1.34 1.26
N ILE A 190 6.45 1.67 0.45
CA ILE A 190 6.58 2.49 -0.76
C ILE A 190 7.35 3.79 -0.49
N ARG A 191 7.13 4.40 0.68
CA ARG A 191 7.76 5.68 1.07
C ARG A 191 9.26 5.59 1.31
N ARG A 192 9.80 4.39 1.48
CA ARG A 192 11.24 4.15 1.66
C ARG A 192 11.98 3.98 0.34
N PHE A 193 11.29 3.68 -0.75
CA PHE A 193 11.89 3.42 -2.06
C PHE A 193 12.97 2.31 -2.04
N TYR A 194 12.85 1.34 -1.13
CA TYR A 194 13.71 0.15 -1.12
C TYR A 194 13.43 -0.77 -2.30
N PHE A 195 12.15 -0.91 -2.65
CA PHE A 195 11.70 -1.67 -3.80
C PHE A 195 11.49 -0.74 -4.98
N GLU A 196 11.87 -1.20 -6.17
CA GLU A 196 11.66 -0.48 -7.40
C GLU A 196 10.18 -0.33 -7.72
N CYS A 197 9.43 -1.39 -7.46
CA CYS A 197 7.97 -1.40 -7.56
C CYS A 197 7.36 -2.29 -6.47
N VAL A 198 6.13 -1.95 -6.08
CA VAL A 198 5.29 -2.77 -5.20
C VAL A 198 4.05 -3.14 -5.98
N VAL A 199 3.79 -4.44 -6.12
CA VAL A 199 2.69 -4.97 -6.93
C VAL A 199 1.73 -5.75 -6.06
N TRP A 200 0.44 -5.53 -6.24
CA TRP A 200 -0.61 -6.29 -5.58
C TRP A 200 -1.35 -7.20 -6.54
N ILE A 201 -1.53 -8.46 -6.13
CA ILE A 201 -2.32 -9.47 -6.81
C ILE A 201 -3.28 -10.11 -5.82
N SER A 202 -4.56 -10.16 -6.18
CA SER A 202 -5.56 -10.95 -5.45
C SER A 202 -5.76 -12.28 -6.16
N VAL A 203 -5.71 -13.38 -5.41
CA VAL A 203 -5.94 -14.71 -5.96
C VAL A 203 -7.44 -15.02 -5.87
N THR A 204 -8.11 -15.03 -7.02
CA THR A 204 -9.51 -15.45 -7.09
C THR A 204 -9.59 -16.98 -7.03
N ASN A 205 -10.25 -17.51 -6.00
CA ASN A 205 -10.67 -18.91 -5.94
C ASN A 205 -11.91 -19.07 -6.83
N GLN A 206 -11.73 -19.06 -8.15
CA GLN A 206 -12.76 -19.63 -9.00
C GLN A 206 -12.90 -21.09 -8.56
N SER A 207 -14.14 -21.52 -8.33
CA SER A 207 -14.47 -22.88 -7.94
C SER A 207 -13.91 -23.83 -8.99
N GLU A 208 -12.68 -24.31 -8.76
CA GLU A 208 -12.17 -25.50 -9.42
C GLU A 208 -12.98 -26.66 -8.82
N THR A 209 -14.20 -26.81 -9.32
CA THR A 209 -15.01 -28.02 -9.17
C THR A 209 -14.25 -29.13 -9.88
N GLY A 210 -13.25 -29.70 -9.21
CA GLY A 210 -12.36 -30.74 -9.73
C GLY A 210 -10.88 -30.38 -9.60
N ASN A 211 -10.20 -31.10 -8.70
CA ASN A 211 -8.75 -31.18 -8.46
C ASN A 211 -7.96 -29.85 -8.40
N TYR A 212 -7.60 -29.48 -7.17
CA TYR A 212 -6.59 -28.48 -6.88
C TYR A 212 -5.22 -28.88 -7.50
N ASP A 213 -4.68 -28.01 -8.37
CA ASP A 213 -3.38 -28.19 -9.02
C ASP A 213 -2.45 -27.00 -8.66
N PRO A 214 -1.46 -27.20 -7.77
CA PRO A 214 -0.48 -26.17 -7.39
C PRO A 214 0.27 -25.56 -8.58
N ALA A 215 0.55 -26.33 -9.63
CA ALA A 215 1.28 -25.87 -10.80
C ALA A 215 0.44 -24.93 -11.66
N ARG A 216 -0.84 -25.25 -11.88
CA ARG A 216 -1.78 -24.34 -12.56
C ARG A 216 -1.98 -23.05 -11.76
N ARG A 217 -2.07 -23.13 -10.43
CA ARG A 217 -2.16 -21.95 -9.55
C ARG A 217 -0.93 -21.05 -9.70
N PHE A 218 0.28 -21.62 -9.65
CA PHE A 218 1.51 -20.88 -9.89
C PHE A 218 1.56 -20.26 -11.29
N GLN A 219 1.11 -20.99 -12.32
CA GLN A 219 1.04 -20.48 -13.69
C GLN A 219 0.09 -19.29 -13.82
N ARG A 220 -1.09 -19.32 -13.17
CA ARG A 220 -2.02 -18.18 -13.16
C ARG A 220 -1.42 -16.98 -12.44
N LEU A 221 -0.80 -17.19 -11.29
CA LEU A 221 -0.14 -16.13 -10.52
C LEU A 221 0.98 -15.46 -11.35
N THR A 222 1.86 -16.26 -11.96
CA THR A 222 2.93 -15.76 -12.83
C THR A 222 2.37 -15.05 -14.06
N HIS A 223 1.28 -15.53 -14.64
CA HIS A 223 0.61 -14.84 -15.75
C HIS A 223 0.07 -13.46 -15.34
N GLN A 224 -0.58 -13.35 -14.19
CA GLN A 224 -1.05 -12.07 -13.64
C GLN A 224 0.10 -11.12 -13.32
N LEU A 225 1.21 -11.64 -12.75
CA LEU A 225 2.43 -10.86 -12.51
C LEU A 225 3.02 -10.33 -13.81
N THR A 226 3.17 -11.18 -14.82
CA THR A 226 3.70 -10.77 -16.14
C THR A 226 2.81 -9.70 -16.76
N ALA A 227 1.48 -9.84 -16.71
CA ALA A 227 0.58 -8.84 -17.27
C ALA A 227 0.73 -7.46 -16.61
N LYS A 228 0.97 -7.42 -15.29
CA LYS A 228 1.18 -6.16 -14.55
C LYS A 228 2.58 -5.57 -14.74
N LEU A 229 3.61 -6.40 -14.71
CA LEU A 229 5.01 -5.95 -14.72
C LEU A 229 5.61 -5.78 -16.11
N LEU A 230 5.07 -6.49 -17.10
CA LEU A 230 5.56 -6.50 -18.47
C LEU A 230 4.36 -6.31 -19.43
N PRO A 231 3.64 -5.17 -19.37
CA PRO A 231 2.42 -4.96 -20.18
C PRO A 231 2.70 -4.90 -21.69
N HIS A 232 3.95 -4.65 -22.09
CA HIS A 232 4.35 -4.56 -23.50
C HIS A 232 4.67 -5.92 -24.15
N LEU A 233 4.66 -7.01 -23.36
CA LEU A 233 4.91 -8.36 -23.87
C LEU A 233 3.77 -8.79 -24.80
N PRO A 234 4.05 -9.22 -26.04
CA PRO A 234 3.01 -9.67 -26.95
C PRO A 234 2.16 -10.81 -26.38
N ALA A 235 0.85 -10.76 -26.62
CA ALA A 235 -0.06 -11.85 -26.23
C ALA A 235 0.29 -13.18 -26.93
N SER A 236 1.02 -13.16 -28.05
CA SER A 236 1.51 -14.35 -28.76
C SER A 236 2.75 -14.99 -28.12
N THR A 237 3.39 -14.35 -27.14
CA THR A 237 4.59 -14.92 -26.48
C THR A 237 4.25 -16.22 -25.76
N ARG A 238 5.09 -17.25 -25.97
CA ARG A 238 4.89 -18.57 -25.37
C ARG A 238 4.93 -18.50 -23.82
N PRO A 239 4.14 -19.31 -23.10
CA PRO A 239 4.09 -19.28 -21.63
C PRO A 239 5.45 -19.40 -20.93
N GLN A 240 6.29 -20.32 -21.38
CA GLN A 240 7.65 -20.50 -20.84
C GLN A 240 8.51 -19.24 -21.02
N GLN A 241 8.50 -18.65 -22.21
CA GLN A 241 9.23 -17.41 -22.49
C GLN A 241 8.75 -16.25 -21.61
N ARG A 242 7.44 -16.15 -21.32
CA ARG A 242 6.92 -15.14 -20.38
C ARG A 242 7.43 -15.36 -18.96
N GLN A 243 7.45 -16.61 -18.49
CA GLN A 243 7.98 -16.94 -17.18
C GLN A 243 9.48 -16.64 -17.07
N ASP A 244 10.25 -16.94 -18.11
CA ASP A 244 11.68 -16.63 -18.14
C ASP A 244 11.94 -15.12 -18.12
N GLN A 245 11.17 -14.34 -18.86
CA GLN A 245 11.28 -12.88 -18.82
C GLN A 245 10.86 -12.28 -17.47
N LEU A 246 9.80 -12.81 -16.85
CA LEU A 246 9.41 -12.42 -15.49
C LEU A 246 10.54 -12.75 -14.50
N ARG A 247 11.10 -13.96 -14.56
CA ARG A 247 12.24 -14.39 -13.74
C ARG A 247 13.43 -13.45 -13.90
N GLN A 248 13.81 -13.12 -15.14
CA GLN A 248 14.92 -12.20 -15.42
C GLN A 248 14.65 -10.79 -14.85
N LEU A 249 13.42 -10.29 -14.97
CA LEU A 249 13.03 -9.00 -14.41
C LEU A 249 13.15 -8.99 -12.88
N LEU A 250 12.55 -9.98 -12.23
CA LEU A 250 12.53 -10.08 -10.77
C LEU A 250 13.94 -10.30 -10.21
N LYS A 251 14.83 -11.03 -10.91
CA LYS A 251 16.23 -11.23 -10.50
C LYS A 251 17.11 -9.99 -10.63
N ARG A 252 16.72 -9.01 -11.44
CA ARG A 252 17.53 -7.79 -11.67
C ARG A 252 17.19 -6.66 -10.72
N THR A 253 15.97 -6.64 -10.19
CA THR A 253 15.40 -5.46 -9.53
C THR A 253 14.61 -5.87 -8.29
N PRO A 254 14.74 -5.17 -7.15
CA PRO A 254 14.02 -5.52 -5.93
C PRO A 254 12.54 -5.14 -6.07
N TYR A 255 11.66 -6.13 -6.12
CA TYR A 255 10.20 -5.93 -6.08
C TYR A 255 9.62 -6.39 -4.74
N LEU A 256 8.57 -5.72 -4.27
CA LEU A 256 7.69 -6.30 -3.26
C LEU A 256 6.41 -6.76 -3.94
N ILE A 257 6.14 -8.06 -3.90
CA ILE A 257 4.93 -8.65 -4.48
C ILE A 257 4.00 -9.06 -3.34
N VAL A 258 2.83 -8.41 -3.26
CA VAL A 258 1.76 -8.80 -2.34
C VAL A 258 0.82 -9.76 -3.06
N VAL A 259 0.64 -10.95 -2.49
CA VAL A 259 -0.31 -11.95 -2.98
C VAL A 259 -1.38 -12.15 -1.92
N ASP A 260 -2.55 -11.59 -2.16
CA ASP A 260 -3.68 -11.63 -1.23
C ASP A 260 -4.61 -12.81 -1.53
N ASN A 261 -5.27 -13.33 -0.48
CA ASN A 261 -6.27 -14.38 -0.56
C ASN A 261 -5.78 -15.71 -1.16
N LEU A 262 -4.56 -16.11 -0.78
CA LEU A 262 -3.98 -17.37 -1.22
C LEU A 262 -4.57 -18.55 -0.44
N GLU A 263 -5.78 -19.00 -0.81
CA GLU A 263 -6.41 -20.17 -0.22
C GLU A 263 -5.96 -21.44 -0.96
N LEU A 264 -5.18 -22.28 -0.28
CA LEU A 264 -4.70 -23.56 -0.79
C LEU A 264 -4.92 -24.62 0.30
N PRO A 265 -5.16 -25.90 -0.08
CA PRO A 265 -4.98 -27.03 0.83
C PRO A 265 -3.60 -26.99 1.48
N SER A 266 -3.43 -27.75 2.56
CA SER A 266 -2.21 -27.81 3.39
C SER A 266 -0.90 -28.00 2.62
N ASP A 267 -0.94 -28.50 1.38
CA ASP A 267 0.23 -28.64 0.51
C ASP A 267 0.52 -27.35 -0.30
N MET A 268 1.02 -26.34 0.41
CA MET A 268 1.52 -25.09 -0.19
C MET A 268 2.98 -25.21 -0.68
N SER A 269 3.63 -26.35 -0.43
CA SER A 269 5.08 -26.53 -0.59
C SER A 269 5.56 -26.19 -2.00
N TYR A 270 4.90 -26.74 -3.02
CA TYR A 270 5.21 -26.49 -4.43
C TYR A 270 5.16 -25.01 -4.77
N LEU A 271 4.08 -24.31 -4.40
CA LEU A 271 3.93 -22.89 -4.73
C LEU A 271 5.00 -22.05 -4.02
N LEU A 272 5.23 -22.30 -2.72
CA LEU A 272 6.22 -21.56 -1.93
C LEU A 272 7.63 -21.76 -2.47
N SER A 273 8.02 -22.99 -2.83
CA SER A 273 9.33 -23.27 -3.44
C SER A 273 9.50 -22.53 -4.76
N ASN A 274 8.49 -22.52 -5.62
CA ASN A 274 8.56 -21.79 -6.90
C ASN A 274 8.56 -20.27 -6.71
N LEU A 275 7.90 -19.74 -5.67
CA LEU A 275 7.97 -18.32 -5.33
C LEU A 275 9.34 -17.92 -4.79
N LEU A 276 9.97 -18.77 -3.97
CA LEU A 276 11.34 -18.55 -3.48
C LEU A 276 12.32 -18.36 -4.65
N GLU A 277 12.21 -19.12 -5.73
CA GLU A 277 13.04 -18.92 -6.94
C GLU A 277 12.90 -17.53 -7.61
N LEU A 278 11.80 -16.81 -7.32
CA LEU A 278 11.50 -15.49 -7.86
C LEU A 278 11.88 -14.34 -6.92
N THR A 279 12.26 -14.66 -5.68
CA THR A 279 12.33 -13.64 -4.63
C THR A 279 13.58 -12.78 -4.71
N THR A 280 14.80 -13.30 -4.92
CA THR A 280 16.01 -12.47 -4.85
C THR A 280 16.13 -11.50 -6.03
N PRO A 281 16.36 -10.17 -5.84
CA PRO A 281 16.58 -9.41 -4.60
C PRO A 281 15.31 -8.75 -4.00
N GLY A 282 14.13 -9.07 -4.51
CA GLY A 282 12.82 -8.67 -3.97
C GLY A 282 12.31 -9.54 -2.80
N LYS A 283 11.01 -9.39 -2.49
CA LYS A 283 10.30 -10.11 -1.43
C LYS A 283 8.84 -10.33 -1.78
N PHE A 284 8.21 -11.31 -1.13
CA PHE A 284 6.78 -11.56 -1.18
C PHE A 284 6.11 -11.33 0.17
N LEU A 285 4.91 -10.76 0.15
CA LEU A 285 3.99 -10.68 1.29
C LEU A 285 2.71 -11.43 0.92
N LEU A 286 2.47 -12.57 1.57
CA LEU A 286 1.36 -13.45 1.26
C LEU A 286 0.27 -13.34 2.34
N THR A 287 -1.00 -13.51 1.98
CA THR A 287 -2.07 -13.71 2.97
C THR A 287 -2.83 -15.01 2.72
N SER A 288 -3.16 -15.73 3.79
CA SER A 288 -3.95 -16.98 3.72
C SER A 288 -4.80 -17.17 4.97
N ARG A 289 -5.82 -18.02 4.88
CA ARG A 289 -6.54 -18.53 6.06
C ARG A 289 -5.81 -19.68 6.74
N THR A 290 -5.12 -20.51 5.97
CA THR A 290 -4.43 -21.70 6.42
C THR A 290 -2.96 -21.42 6.70
N GLN A 291 -2.45 -21.98 7.80
CA GLN A 291 -1.01 -21.92 8.08
C GLN A 291 -0.25 -22.84 7.13
N PRO A 292 0.95 -22.45 6.65
CA PRO A 292 1.76 -23.32 5.82
C PRO A 292 2.27 -24.50 6.67
N ALA A 293 2.27 -25.71 6.09
CA ALA A 293 2.94 -26.86 6.70
C ALA A 293 4.46 -26.65 6.64
N GLY A 294 5.03 -26.01 7.67
CA GLY A 294 6.46 -25.84 7.94
C GLY A 294 7.37 -25.80 6.70
N HIS A 295 7.40 -24.67 5.98
CA HIS A 295 8.29 -24.50 4.82
C HIS A 295 9.50 -23.65 5.20
N SER A 296 10.72 -24.17 4.98
CA SER A 296 11.95 -23.39 5.17
C SER A 296 11.95 -22.18 4.22
N GLY A 297 12.40 -21.02 4.72
CA GLY A 297 12.44 -19.78 3.93
C GLY A 297 11.18 -18.91 4.00
N VAL A 298 10.12 -19.34 4.70
CA VAL A 298 8.89 -18.57 4.91
C VAL A 298 8.76 -18.15 6.37
N LEU A 299 8.62 -16.84 6.62
CA LEU A 299 8.29 -16.33 7.95
C LEU A 299 6.77 -16.12 8.05
N ASN A 300 6.12 -16.90 8.93
CA ASN A 300 4.68 -16.79 9.16
C ASN A 300 4.36 -15.93 10.39
N PHE A 301 3.44 -14.99 10.22
CA PHE A 301 2.80 -14.23 11.29
C PHE A 301 1.33 -14.59 11.37
N VAL A 302 0.89 -15.02 12.56
CA VAL A 302 -0.53 -15.33 12.81
C VAL A 302 -1.22 -14.07 13.34
N LEU A 303 -2.27 -13.64 12.65
CA LEU A 303 -3.16 -12.59 13.11
C LEU A 303 -4.23 -13.21 14.00
N ASN A 304 -4.21 -12.80 15.25
CA ASN A 304 -5.20 -13.17 16.25
C ASN A 304 -6.34 -12.15 16.28
N GLU A 305 -7.39 -12.48 17.04
CA GLU A 305 -8.46 -11.53 17.35
C GLU A 305 -7.93 -10.31 18.09
N LEU A 306 -8.61 -9.18 17.90
CA LEU A 306 -8.31 -7.97 18.64
C LEU A 306 -8.59 -8.20 20.13
N GLU A 307 -7.70 -7.72 20.97
CA GLU A 307 -7.96 -7.62 22.40
C GLU A 307 -9.16 -6.69 22.68
N LEU A 308 -9.76 -6.84 23.85
CA LEU A 308 -10.97 -6.12 24.25
C LEU A 308 -10.84 -4.61 24.01
N ALA A 309 -9.79 -3.96 24.53
CA ALA A 309 -9.60 -2.51 24.39
C ALA A 309 -9.56 -2.05 22.92
N SER A 310 -8.89 -2.81 22.04
CA SER A 310 -8.83 -2.51 20.60
C SER A 310 -10.16 -2.78 19.89
N SER A 311 -10.90 -3.80 20.33
CA SER A 311 -12.24 -4.11 19.85
C SER A 311 -13.24 -3.02 20.19
N LEU A 312 -13.23 -2.53 21.44
CA LEU A 312 -14.10 -1.42 21.87
C LEU A 312 -13.76 -0.13 21.12
N ALA A 313 -12.47 0.17 20.92
CA ALA A 313 -12.04 1.31 20.11
C ALA A 313 -12.51 1.19 18.65
N LEU A 314 -12.47 -0.01 18.06
CA LEU A 314 -12.99 -0.28 16.72
C LEU A 314 -14.51 -0.10 16.66
N ILE A 315 -15.27 -0.60 17.65
CA ILE A 315 -16.72 -0.45 17.75
C ILE A 315 -17.08 1.03 17.73
N ARG A 316 -16.52 1.83 18.65
CA ARG A 316 -16.79 3.27 18.75
C ARG A 316 -16.45 4.01 17.46
N HIS A 317 -15.29 3.71 16.89
CA HIS A 317 -14.85 4.33 15.63
C HIS A 317 -15.81 4.00 14.48
N HIS A 318 -16.19 2.74 14.34
CA HIS A 318 -17.10 2.32 13.27
C HIS A 318 -18.52 2.87 13.47
N ALA A 319 -19.03 2.86 14.71
CA ALA A 319 -20.32 3.46 15.05
C ALA A 319 -20.37 4.94 14.67
N GLY A 320 -19.30 5.70 14.94
CA GLY A 320 -19.16 7.08 14.49
C GLY A 320 -19.13 7.23 12.98
N GLU A 321 -18.49 6.32 12.24
CA GLU A 321 -18.48 6.33 10.77
C GLU A 321 -19.86 6.11 10.15
N ILE A 322 -20.71 5.30 10.79
CA ILE A 322 -22.05 4.96 10.28
C ILE A 322 -23.18 5.75 10.95
N GLY A 323 -22.85 6.72 11.81
CA GLY A 323 -23.79 7.67 12.42
C GLY A 323 -24.53 7.18 13.68
N ILE A 324 -24.08 6.09 14.31
CA ILE A 324 -24.64 5.60 15.59
C ILE A 324 -23.89 6.27 16.74
N HIS A 325 -24.18 7.55 16.97
CA HIS A 325 -23.49 8.37 17.98
C HIS A 325 -23.72 7.86 19.41
N ASP A 326 -24.86 7.21 19.65
CA ASP A 326 -25.21 6.58 20.93
C ASP A 326 -24.24 5.49 21.35
N LEU A 327 -23.34 4.99 20.50
CA LEU A 327 -22.31 4.00 20.86
C LEU A 327 -20.89 4.59 20.95
N VAL A 328 -20.70 5.86 20.60
CA VAL A 328 -19.38 6.49 20.56
C VAL A 328 -18.87 6.79 21.97
N ASP A 329 -19.75 7.35 22.82
CA ASP A 329 -19.40 7.85 24.16
C ASP A 329 -19.85 6.90 25.29
N VAL A 330 -20.32 5.71 24.93
CA VAL A 330 -20.76 4.68 25.88
C VAL A 330 -19.56 4.08 26.60
N ASP A 331 -19.75 3.71 27.86
CA ASP A 331 -18.73 3.10 28.69
C ASP A 331 -18.37 1.67 28.24
N ASP A 332 -17.19 1.20 28.64
CA ASP A 332 -16.69 -0.12 28.20
C ASP A 332 -17.62 -1.26 28.64
N ALA A 333 -18.27 -1.16 29.81
CA ALA A 333 -19.13 -2.20 30.34
C ALA A 333 -20.38 -2.42 29.47
N SER A 334 -20.96 -1.35 28.92
CA SER A 334 -22.12 -1.45 28.04
C SER A 334 -21.78 -1.99 26.65
N LEU A 335 -20.52 -1.87 26.20
CA LEU A 335 -20.06 -2.44 24.92
C LEU A 335 -19.55 -3.89 25.06
N MET A 336 -19.25 -4.33 26.28
CA MET A 336 -18.74 -5.67 26.57
C MET A 336 -19.62 -6.81 26.00
N PRO A 337 -20.96 -6.76 26.08
CA PRO A 337 -21.82 -7.80 25.51
C PRO A 337 -21.64 -8.01 24.00
N ILE A 338 -21.23 -6.97 23.26
CA ILE A 338 -20.95 -7.08 21.82
C ILE A 338 -19.70 -7.92 21.59
N TYR A 339 -18.63 -7.66 22.35
CA TYR A 339 -17.40 -8.43 22.27
C TYR A 339 -17.62 -9.89 22.71
N GLU A 340 -18.40 -10.12 23.75
CA GLU A 340 -18.74 -11.48 24.20
C GLU A 340 -19.53 -12.27 23.15
N ALA A 341 -20.37 -11.60 22.34
CA ALA A 341 -21.18 -12.25 21.32
C ALA A 341 -20.39 -12.68 20.08
N VAL A 342 -19.38 -11.90 19.64
CA VAL A 342 -18.69 -12.13 18.36
C VAL A 342 -17.17 -12.23 18.44
N GLY A 343 -16.60 -12.08 19.63
CA GLY A 343 -15.16 -12.02 19.86
C GLY A 343 -14.50 -10.76 19.30
N GLY A 344 -13.18 -10.81 19.18
CA GLY A 344 -12.37 -9.69 18.68
C GLY A 344 -12.19 -9.67 17.16
N ASN A 345 -13.06 -10.34 16.40
CA ASN A 345 -12.96 -10.36 14.94
C ASN A 345 -13.44 -9.01 14.34
N PRO A 346 -12.56 -8.21 13.69
CA PRO A 346 -12.88 -6.87 13.23
C PRO A 346 -14.08 -6.81 12.27
N PHE A 347 -14.22 -7.79 11.38
CA PHE A 347 -15.31 -7.78 10.41
C PHE A 347 -16.63 -8.21 11.04
N ALA A 348 -16.61 -9.19 11.95
CA ALA A 348 -17.81 -9.58 12.69
C ALA A 348 -18.34 -8.43 13.57
N LEU A 349 -17.44 -7.73 14.27
CA LEU A 349 -17.76 -6.52 15.05
C LEU A 349 -18.44 -5.47 14.17
N LYS A 350 -17.86 -5.16 13.00
CA LYS A 350 -18.44 -4.18 12.06
C LYS A 350 -19.82 -4.60 11.55
N LEU A 351 -20.00 -5.87 11.18
CA LEU A 351 -21.29 -6.36 10.70
C LEU A 351 -22.38 -6.29 11.79
N LEU A 352 -22.06 -6.68 13.03
CA LEU A 352 -23.00 -6.61 14.15
C LEU A 352 -23.41 -5.16 14.44
N ILE A 353 -22.45 -4.24 14.51
CA ILE A 353 -22.74 -2.81 14.69
C ILE A 353 -23.58 -2.25 13.54
N GLY A 354 -23.36 -2.71 12.31
CA GLY A 354 -24.19 -2.38 11.16
C GLY A 354 -25.67 -2.75 11.33
N LEU A 355 -25.98 -3.84 12.05
CA LEU A 355 -27.37 -4.23 12.36
C LEU A 355 -28.06 -3.27 13.33
N ALA A 356 -27.29 -2.59 14.19
CA ALA A 356 -27.82 -1.67 15.20
C ALA A 356 -28.41 -0.38 14.60
N GLN A 357 -28.29 -0.16 13.28
CA GLN A 357 -28.96 0.96 12.60
C GLN A 357 -30.49 0.81 12.55
N THR A 358 -31.01 -0.41 12.60
CA THR A 358 -32.46 -0.67 12.45
C THR A 358 -33.04 -1.57 13.56
N ARG A 359 -32.18 -2.20 14.37
CA ARG A 359 -32.58 -3.04 15.50
C ARG A 359 -31.92 -2.55 16.79
N SER A 360 -32.55 -2.82 17.93
CA SER A 360 -31.93 -2.57 19.23
C SER A 360 -30.78 -3.55 19.47
N LEU A 361 -29.71 -3.12 20.15
CA LEU A 361 -28.61 -4.02 20.53
C LEU A 361 -29.07 -5.23 21.36
N PRO A 362 -29.95 -5.09 22.37
CA PRO A 362 -30.47 -6.24 23.11
C PRO A 362 -31.12 -7.30 22.20
N ASP A 363 -31.94 -6.90 21.23
CA ASP A 363 -32.59 -7.83 20.30
C ASP A 363 -31.61 -8.51 19.34
N ILE A 364 -30.56 -7.79 18.93
CA ILE A 364 -29.50 -8.38 18.11
C ILE A 364 -28.75 -9.42 18.94
N LEU A 365 -28.32 -9.06 20.14
CA LEU A 365 -27.48 -9.89 21.01
C LEU A 365 -28.20 -11.14 21.50
N SER A 366 -29.52 -11.10 21.75
CA SER A 366 -30.30 -12.29 22.12
C SER A 366 -30.20 -13.42 21.08
N ASP A 367 -30.02 -13.07 19.81
CA ASP A 367 -29.86 -14.05 18.73
C ASP A 367 -28.50 -14.79 18.76
N PHE A 368 -27.52 -14.23 19.51
CA PHE A 368 -26.16 -14.77 19.65
C PHE A 368 -25.92 -15.51 20.98
N GLN A 369 -26.82 -15.40 21.96
CA GLN A 369 -26.69 -16.04 23.28
C GLN A 369 -26.73 -17.58 23.26
N THR A 370 -26.99 -18.21 22.10
CA THR A 370 -27.01 -19.66 21.93
C THR A 370 -25.67 -20.22 21.41
N GLY A 371 -24.72 -20.36 22.32
CA GLY A 371 -23.53 -21.23 22.19
C GLY A 371 -22.39 -20.66 21.35
N HIS A 372 -21.15 -20.99 21.75
CA HIS A 372 -19.92 -20.68 21.02
C HIS A 372 -19.88 -21.49 19.72
N SER A 373 -20.60 -21.03 18.71
CA SER A 373 -20.61 -21.68 17.40
C SER A 373 -19.31 -21.37 16.65
N ALA A 374 -18.80 -22.33 15.87
CA ALA A 374 -17.66 -22.11 14.97
C ALA A 374 -17.85 -20.81 14.16
N THR A 375 -16.75 -20.10 13.88
CA THR A 375 -16.75 -18.76 13.25
C THR A 375 -17.62 -18.66 11.99
N GLU A 376 -17.75 -19.74 11.22
CA GLU A 376 -18.59 -19.77 10.01
C GLU A 376 -20.10 -19.72 10.32
N LEU A 377 -20.55 -20.39 11.38
CA LEU A 377 -21.93 -20.35 11.83
C LEU A 377 -22.29 -18.95 12.33
N LEU A 378 -21.36 -18.28 13.01
CA LEU A 378 -21.51 -16.90 13.45
C LEU A 378 -21.73 -15.95 12.27
N TYR A 379 -20.86 -16.01 11.25
CA TYR A 379 -21.02 -15.20 10.05
C TYR A 379 -22.33 -15.47 9.33
N ASN A 380 -22.72 -16.74 9.18
CA ASN A 380 -23.97 -17.11 8.55
C ASN A 380 -25.18 -16.51 9.28
N LYS A 381 -25.19 -16.54 10.63
CA LYS A 381 -26.24 -15.89 11.44
C LYS A 381 -26.30 -14.38 11.17
N ILE A 382 -25.15 -13.68 11.28
CA ILE A 382 -25.09 -12.23 11.07
C ILE A 382 -25.53 -11.85 9.65
N PHE A 383 -25.06 -12.56 8.63
CA PHE A 383 -25.40 -12.28 7.24
C PHE A 383 -26.89 -12.52 6.93
N TRP A 384 -27.49 -13.58 7.48
CA TRP A 384 -28.93 -13.80 7.29
C TRP A 384 -29.77 -12.69 7.91
N GLN A 385 -29.43 -12.24 9.13
CA GLN A 385 -30.11 -11.10 9.76
C GLN A 385 -29.94 -9.82 8.94
N ALA A 386 -28.72 -9.55 8.47
CA ALA A 386 -28.44 -8.41 7.63
C ALA A 386 -29.27 -8.49 6.34
N TRP A 387 -29.26 -9.63 5.65
CA TRP A 387 -30.01 -9.88 4.42
C TRP A 387 -31.50 -9.66 4.59
N HIS A 388 -32.12 -10.26 5.61
CA HIS A 388 -33.58 -10.16 5.80
C HIS A 388 -34.04 -8.71 6.01
N SER A 389 -33.25 -7.93 6.72
CA SER A 389 -33.53 -6.51 7.00
C SER A 389 -33.18 -5.55 5.87
N LEU A 390 -32.65 -6.02 4.73
CA LEU A 390 -32.33 -5.17 3.58
C LEU A 390 -33.59 -4.80 2.78
N SER A 391 -33.58 -3.58 2.25
CA SER A 391 -34.52 -3.15 1.20
C SER A 391 -34.42 -4.02 -0.06
N ALA A 392 -35.49 -4.03 -0.87
CA ALA A 392 -35.50 -4.77 -2.14
C ALA A 392 -34.37 -4.31 -3.08
N SER A 393 -34.15 -2.99 -3.19
CA SER A 393 -33.08 -2.43 -4.03
C SER A 393 -31.69 -2.82 -3.54
N ALA A 394 -31.46 -2.84 -2.23
CA ALA A 394 -30.19 -3.29 -1.66
C ALA A 394 -29.93 -4.78 -1.91
N LYS A 395 -30.96 -5.64 -1.77
CA LYS A 395 -30.86 -7.07 -2.14
C LYS A 395 -30.48 -7.25 -3.61
N ILE A 396 -31.11 -6.49 -4.52
CA ILE A 396 -30.79 -6.54 -5.97
C ILE A 396 -29.32 -6.18 -6.22
N ILE A 397 -28.83 -5.09 -5.64
CA ILE A 397 -27.42 -4.69 -5.77
C ILE A 397 -26.51 -5.79 -5.22
N LEU A 398 -26.78 -6.28 -4.01
CA LEU A 398 -25.90 -7.24 -3.34
C LEU A 398 -25.81 -8.58 -4.09
N THR A 399 -26.90 -9.03 -4.73
CA THR A 399 -26.93 -10.25 -5.55
C THR A 399 -26.02 -10.18 -6.78
N ILE A 400 -25.84 -9.00 -7.40
CA ILE A 400 -24.97 -8.89 -8.58
C ILE A 400 -23.48 -8.71 -8.24
N MET A 401 -23.17 -8.34 -6.99
CA MET A 401 -21.80 -8.03 -6.55
C MET A 401 -20.77 -9.17 -6.69
N PRO A 402 -21.12 -10.47 -6.65
CA PRO A 402 -20.17 -11.53 -6.96
C PRO A 402 -19.55 -11.42 -8.37
N LEU A 403 -20.22 -10.75 -9.31
CA LEU A 403 -19.76 -10.48 -10.67
C LEU A 403 -18.86 -9.23 -10.78
N ALA A 404 -18.71 -8.46 -9.70
CA ALA A 404 -17.91 -7.25 -9.72
C ALA A 404 -16.43 -7.59 -10.03
N PRO A 405 -15.77 -6.78 -10.88
CA PRO A 405 -14.33 -6.92 -11.09
C PRO A 405 -13.58 -6.56 -9.79
N GLU A 406 -12.28 -6.87 -9.73
CA GLU A 406 -11.47 -6.55 -8.55
C GLU A 406 -11.47 -5.06 -8.19
N ALA A 407 -11.58 -4.16 -9.18
CA ALA A 407 -11.69 -2.72 -8.94
C ALA A 407 -13.06 -2.29 -8.34
N GLY A 408 -14.07 -3.18 -8.36
CA GLY A 408 -15.46 -2.89 -8.04
C GLY A 408 -16.27 -2.39 -9.25
N MET A 409 -17.58 -2.26 -9.07
CA MET A 409 -18.50 -1.71 -10.08
C MET A 409 -18.70 -0.21 -9.89
N SER A 410 -18.70 0.54 -10.98
CA SER A 410 -19.09 1.95 -11.00
C SER A 410 -20.61 2.14 -10.84
N PRO A 411 -21.10 3.32 -10.41
CA PRO A 411 -22.53 3.62 -10.37
C PRO A 411 -23.26 3.37 -11.70
N LYS A 412 -22.59 3.65 -12.83
CA LYS A 412 -23.14 3.41 -14.16
C LYS A 412 -23.36 1.92 -14.43
N GLN A 413 -22.37 1.09 -14.10
CA GLN A 413 -22.50 -0.37 -14.21
C GLN A 413 -23.61 -0.90 -13.30
N LEU A 414 -23.70 -0.42 -12.06
CA LEU A 414 -24.76 -0.82 -11.14
C LEU A 414 -26.15 -0.54 -11.73
N LEU A 415 -26.41 0.67 -12.23
CA LEU A 415 -27.68 1.01 -12.88
C LEU A 415 -27.98 0.07 -14.04
N THR A 416 -26.99 -0.23 -14.87
CA THR A 416 -27.14 -1.13 -16.02
C THR A 416 -27.47 -2.56 -15.61
N TYR A 417 -26.74 -3.14 -14.65
CA TYR A 417 -26.92 -4.55 -14.26
C TYR A 417 -28.13 -4.78 -13.35
N THR A 418 -28.53 -3.78 -12.56
CA THR A 418 -29.65 -3.91 -11.61
C THR A 418 -30.99 -3.42 -12.16
N ALA A 419 -30.97 -2.65 -13.25
CA ALA A 419 -32.14 -1.93 -13.78
C ALA A 419 -32.83 -1.01 -12.74
N LEU A 420 -32.11 -0.59 -11.69
CA LEU A 420 -32.63 0.35 -10.70
C LEU A 420 -32.67 1.78 -11.25
N SER A 421 -33.58 2.60 -10.72
CA SER A 421 -33.54 4.05 -10.93
C SER A 421 -32.43 4.69 -10.10
N LYS A 422 -32.02 5.92 -10.44
CA LYS A 422 -31.01 6.66 -9.67
C LYS A 422 -31.49 6.95 -8.26
N GLU A 423 -32.78 7.20 -8.09
CA GLU A 423 -33.44 7.49 -6.82
C GLU A 423 -33.42 6.26 -5.90
N ALA A 424 -33.53 5.05 -6.45
CA ALA A 424 -33.43 3.80 -5.70
C ALA A 424 -31.98 3.36 -5.43
N LEU A 425 -31.05 3.70 -6.32
CA LEU A 425 -29.66 3.28 -6.23
C LEU A 425 -28.95 3.82 -4.99
N TRP A 426 -28.98 5.14 -4.78
CA TRP A 426 -28.18 5.78 -3.72
C TRP A 426 -28.59 5.40 -2.30
N PRO A 427 -29.89 5.36 -1.95
CA PRO A 427 -30.33 4.85 -0.65
C PRO A 427 -29.86 3.40 -0.42
N ALA A 428 -29.96 2.54 -1.43
CA ALA A 428 -29.54 1.15 -1.34
C ALA A 428 -28.01 1.00 -1.18
N ILE A 429 -27.22 1.82 -1.88
CA ILE A 429 -25.75 1.86 -1.69
C ILE A 429 -25.42 2.31 -0.26
N ASN A 430 -26.05 3.37 0.23
CA ASN A 430 -25.81 3.89 1.58
C ASN A 430 -26.20 2.86 2.65
N GLU A 431 -27.33 2.17 2.48
CA GLU A 431 -27.78 1.08 3.34
C GLU A 431 -26.74 -0.06 3.37
N LEU A 432 -26.29 -0.55 2.21
CA LEU A 432 -25.32 -1.64 2.17
C LEU A 432 -23.95 -1.24 2.72
N ALA A 433 -23.48 -0.03 2.43
CA ALA A 433 -22.19 0.47 2.89
C ALA A 433 -22.16 0.64 4.41
N SER A 434 -23.23 1.21 4.98
CA SER A 434 -23.33 1.42 6.42
C SER A 434 -23.54 0.14 7.22
N ARG A 435 -24.02 -0.94 6.58
CA ARG A 435 -24.07 -2.29 7.15
C ARG A 435 -22.82 -3.13 6.93
N SER A 436 -21.73 -2.53 6.43
CA SER A 436 -20.49 -3.25 6.09
C SER A 436 -20.68 -4.42 5.09
N LEU A 437 -21.75 -4.38 4.29
CA LEU A 437 -22.03 -5.37 3.24
C LEU A 437 -21.46 -4.94 1.87
N LEU A 438 -21.17 -3.64 1.71
CA LEU A 438 -20.59 -3.06 0.49
C LEU A 438 -19.37 -2.20 0.85
N GLU A 439 -18.29 -2.41 0.13
CA GLU A 439 -17.06 -1.63 0.27
C GLU A 439 -17.06 -0.46 -0.72
N VAL A 440 -16.88 0.75 -0.19
CA VAL A 440 -16.76 1.97 -0.99
C VAL A 440 -15.28 2.20 -1.33
N ARG A 441 -14.95 2.12 -2.61
CA ARG A 441 -13.58 2.21 -3.15
C ARG A 441 -13.42 3.44 -4.03
N GLY A 442 -12.17 3.76 -4.37
CA GLY A 442 -11.83 4.90 -5.23
C GLY A 442 -11.78 6.25 -4.52
N THR A 443 -11.92 7.33 -5.28
CA THR A 443 -11.83 8.73 -4.80
C THR A 443 -13.22 9.36 -4.66
N VAL A 444 -13.30 10.55 -4.09
CA VAL A 444 -14.57 11.32 -4.03
C VAL A 444 -15.12 11.63 -5.43
N TRP A 445 -14.24 11.70 -6.44
CA TRP A 445 -14.59 11.99 -7.83
C TRP A 445 -14.93 10.74 -8.62
N GLU A 446 -14.44 9.57 -8.20
CA GLU A 446 -14.61 8.31 -8.90
C GLU A 446 -14.77 7.17 -7.91
N ARG A 447 -16.02 6.75 -7.70
CA ARG A 447 -16.39 5.69 -6.76
C ARG A 447 -16.65 4.37 -7.47
N HIS A 448 -16.15 3.30 -6.85
CA HIS A 448 -16.42 1.93 -7.23
C HIS A 448 -16.87 1.15 -6.01
N TYR A 449 -17.70 0.12 -6.21
CA TYR A 449 -18.29 -0.67 -5.14
C TYR A 449 -17.92 -2.13 -5.29
N GLY A 450 -17.42 -2.72 -4.20
CA GLY A 450 -17.10 -4.14 -4.12
C GLY A 450 -17.72 -4.75 -2.87
N ILE A 451 -17.47 -6.04 -2.65
CA ILE A 451 -17.90 -6.74 -1.44
C ILE A 451 -16.75 -7.52 -0.85
N HIS A 452 -16.77 -7.66 0.48
CA HIS A 452 -15.83 -8.51 1.19
C HIS A 452 -15.99 -9.98 0.76
N HIS A 453 -14.91 -10.76 0.79
CA HIS A 453 -14.93 -12.14 0.33
C HIS A 453 -15.93 -13.02 1.10
N LEU A 454 -16.08 -12.82 2.42
CA LEU A 454 -17.09 -13.54 3.20
C LEU A 454 -18.52 -13.20 2.78
N THR A 455 -18.80 -11.93 2.46
CA THR A 455 -20.09 -11.52 1.91
C THR A 455 -20.32 -12.18 0.56
N LYS A 456 -19.29 -12.22 -0.30
CA LYS A 456 -19.36 -12.92 -1.60
C LYS A 456 -19.68 -14.40 -1.44
N THR A 457 -19.01 -15.08 -0.51
CA THR A 457 -19.25 -16.50 -0.21
C THR A 457 -20.67 -16.73 0.30
N PHE A 458 -21.19 -15.87 1.18
CA PHE A 458 -22.58 -15.94 1.63
C PHE A 458 -23.56 -15.82 0.47
N ILE A 459 -23.42 -14.80 -0.39
CA ILE A 459 -24.31 -14.60 -1.54
C ILE A 459 -24.28 -15.77 -2.51
N LEU A 460 -23.09 -16.27 -2.87
CA LEU A 460 -22.96 -17.40 -3.80
C LEU A 460 -23.48 -18.72 -3.24
N SER A 461 -23.30 -18.98 -1.94
CA SER A 461 -23.67 -20.26 -1.33
C SER A 461 -25.09 -20.32 -0.78
N GLN A 462 -25.65 -19.18 -0.34
CA GLN A 462 -26.94 -19.12 0.35
C GLN A 462 -28.04 -18.46 -0.47
N ILE A 463 -27.71 -17.52 -1.38
CA ILE A 463 -28.72 -16.70 -2.07
C ILE A 463 -28.89 -17.10 -3.54
N ILE A 464 -27.81 -17.28 -4.30
CA ILE A 464 -27.84 -17.46 -5.78
C ILE A 464 -27.94 -18.93 -6.22
N LYS A 465 -28.12 -19.87 -5.28
CA LYS A 465 -28.06 -21.33 -5.51
C LYS A 465 -28.59 -21.82 -6.86
#